data_AF-A0A067U098-F1
#
_entry.id   AF-A0A067U098-F1
#
_cell.length_a   1.000
_cell.length_b   1.000
_cell.length_c   1.000
_cell.angle_alpha   90.00
_cell.angle_beta   90.00
_cell.angle_gamma   90.00
#
_symmetry.space_group_name_H-M   'P 1'
#
loop_
_entity.id
_entity.type
_entity.pdbx_description
1 polymer ?
#
loop_
_entity_poly.entity_id
_entity_poly.type
_entity_poly.pdbx_seq_one_letter_code
_entity_poly.pdbx_strand_id
1 'polypeptide(L)'
;MGINIAMLDQITPDTALYYSFHTTDSTPPPSTPSAPLTVLGPAEALQELLSRGCTLATKPWVDNHWCLILWKLAGMVGLDPEKETNPDETRWCWAEIMRQLLYRYERELNSGNRPPLRKIATQDAPAAFPLVLCVSNIFWSPAGVTDDGLPIVPHPELEVTDGWYRLRAQVDLPMARAVRRGVIRVGRKIGVAGARLSTEKKDPSEVLEAYNSTRLVFSGNSSHLMPWHSTLGFMRGPCISTLHSLTADGGVVAALDFVITKVYPIAFLEFIEDEDGNKRREGPRNEVEENKVNEQWKRRYEMEASKLRVEFDKRYSRYDGYIDRLERKAGAKFRPGEEDSPPDNIDALYDELEYPDSAGNVTARISPTEAGWLALHIRKQVENARELIGEEIEKELRTVCPPRSVRSFRVLIVQDARTLRRPANRTAQLTIWDALGLVLDEEDSGGSGGSGGGSGSGGVKFDIGQRFMATNLVPQQMSAWMGREPGSEVFLTTRRDTRWTRIKAS
;
A
#
# COMPACT_ATOMS: atom_id res chain seq x y z
N MET A 1 23.82 22.38 -42.23
CA MET A 1 22.62 21.99 -41.45
C MET A 1 22.00 23.13 -40.63
N GLY A 2 22.64 24.29 -40.40
CA GLY A 2 21.98 25.50 -39.86
C GLY A 2 21.48 25.43 -38.40
N ILE A 3 21.22 24.24 -37.87
CA ILE A 3 20.76 24.00 -36.51
C ILE A 3 21.99 23.74 -35.63
N ASN A 4 22.13 24.55 -34.59
CA ASN A 4 23.21 24.44 -33.63
C ASN A 4 22.94 23.27 -32.67
N ILE A 5 23.63 22.14 -32.86
CA ILE A 5 23.47 20.95 -32.00
C ILE A 5 23.75 21.28 -30.52
N ALA A 6 24.73 22.14 -30.24
CA ALA A 6 25.03 22.56 -28.87
C ALA A 6 23.88 23.37 -28.23
N MET A 7 23.05 24.03 -29.04
CA MET A 7 21.81 24.66 -28.57
C MET A 7 20.75 23.61 -28.23
N LEU A 8 20.59 22.58 -29.07
CA LEU A 8 19.61 21.51 -28.84
C LEU A 8 19.92 20.70 -27.57
N ASP A 9 21.20 20.45 -27.29
CA ASP A 9 21.64 19.74 -26.08
C ASP A 9 21.30 20.52 -24.79
N GLN A 10 21.15 21.84 -24.88
CA GLN A 10 20.75 22.70 -23.76
C GLN A 10 19.23 22.75 -23.56
N ILE A 11 18.43 22.21 -24.50
CA ILE A 11 16.97 22.16 -24.38
C ILE A 11 16.59 21.04 -23.41
N THR A 12 16.09 21.45 -22.25
CA THR A 12 15.51 20.61 -21.20
C THR A 12 14.09 21.10 -20.92
N PRO A 13 13.23 20.34 -20.22
CA PRO A 13 11.91 20.83 -19.85
C PRO A 13 11.92 22.15 -19.07
N ASP A 14 13.00 22.48 -18.36
CA ASP A 14 13.11 23.74 -17.61
C ASP A 14 13.63 24.90 -18.47
N THR A 15 14.57 24.64 -19.38
CA THR A 15 15.14 25.67 -20.27
C THR A 15 14.29 25.93 -21.51
N ALA A 16 13.48 24.96 -21.95
CA ALA A 16 12.64 25.04 -23.14
C ALA A 16 11.56 26.13 -23.04
N LEU A 17 11.14 26.50 -21.83
CA LEU A 17 10.15 27.57 -21.62
C LEU A 17 10.66 28.93 -22.12
N TYR A 18 11.97 29.14 -22.09
CA TYR A 18 12.63 30.39 -22.50
C TYR A 18 13.06 30.38 -23.96
N TYR A 19 12.82 29.29 -24.69
CA TYR A 19 13.11 29.20 -26.11
C TYR A 19 11.99 29.82 -26.93
N SER A 20 12.35 30.63 -27.91
CA SER A 20 11.44 31.22 -28.89
C SER A 20 11.99 31.05 -30.31
N PHE A 21 11.09 30.87 -31.27
CA PHE A 21 11.45 30.97 -32.69
C PHE A 21 11.46 32.43 -33.11
N HIS A 22 12.23 32.73 -34.16
CA HIS A 22 12.28 34.05 -34.75
C HIS A 22 11.86 33.94 -36.21
N THR A 23 10.87 34.74 -36.62
CA THR A 23 10.49 34.90 -38.02
C THR A 23 10.67 36.35 -38.46
N THR A 24 11.05 36.52 -39.72
CA THR A 24 11.06 37.83 -40.39
C THR A 24 9.72 38.02 -41.09
N ASP A 25 8.67 38.35 -40.34
CA ASP A 25 7.38 38.74 -40.94
C ASP A 25 7.44 40.22 -41.36
N SER A 26 8.14 40.46 -42.46
CA SER A 26 7.79 41.48 -43.45
C SER A 26 8.84 41.44 -44.56
N THR A 27 8.39 41.36 -45.81
CA THR A 27 9.20 41.79 -46.95
C THR A 27 9.54 43.27 -46.70
N PRO A 28 10.79 43.64 -46.43
CA PRO A 28 11.10 45.04 -46.22
C PRO A 28 10.87 45.78 -47.55
N PRO A 29 10.18 46.93 -47.59
CA PRO A 29 10.33 47.84 -48.72
C PRO A 29 11.83 48.17 -48.87
N PRO A 30 12.34 48.50 -50.08
CA PRO A 30 13.78 48.50 -50.38
C PRO A 30 14.66 49.51 -49.63
N SER A 31 14.18 50.13 -48.55
CA SER A 31 14.81 51.29 -47.92
C SER A 31 14.74 51.37 -46.39
N THR A 32 14.37 50.32 -45.66
CA THR A 32 14.40 50.34 -44.17
C THR A 32 15.38 49.31 -43.58
N PRO A 33 16.32 49.74 -42.71
CA PRO A 33 17.16 48.81 -41.97
C PRO A 33 16.36 48.20 -40.79
N SER A 34 16.36 46.86 -40.74
CA SER A 34 15.77 45.95 -39.74
C SER A 34 14.24 46.06 -39.51
N ALA A 35 13.49 45.17 -40.16
CA ALA A 35 12.16 44.77 -39.68
C ALA A 35 12.27 44.17 -38.26
N PRO A 36 11.31 44.41 -37.35
CA PRO A 36 11.30 43.78 -36.04
C PRO A 36 11.13 42.26 -36.19
N LEU A 37 12.04 41.48 -35.61
CA LEU A 37 11.91 40.02 -35.56
C LEU A 37 10.69 39.65 -34.71
N THR A 38 9.71 38.98 -35.30
CA THR A 38 8.58 38.45 -34.55
C THR A 38 9.08 37.28 -33.72
N VAL A 39 8.96 37.41 -32.40
CA VAL A 39 9.33 36.38 -31.43
C VAL A 39 8.13 35.45 -31.25
N LEU A 40 8.34 34.15 -31.46
CA LEU A 40 7.29 33.13 -31.40
C LEU A 40 7.61 32.15 -30.26
N GLY A 41 7.02 32.41 -29.09
CA GLY A 41 7.17 31.60 -27.88
C GLY A 41 5.83 31.06 -27.35
N PRO A 42 5.80 30.62 -26.08
CA PRO A 42 4.59 30.05 -25.47
C PRO A 42 3.38 31.00 -25.44
N ALA A 43 3.63 32.31 -25.31
CA ALA A 43 2.56 33.31 -25.26
C ALA A 43 1.87 33.45 -26.63
N GLU A 44 2.66 33.51 -27.70
CA GLU A 44 2.17 33.55 -29.08
C GLU A 44 1.46 32.24 -29.44
N ALA A 45 1.95 31.10 -28.94
CA ALA A 45 1.33 29.80 -29.17
C ALA A 45 -0.07 29.73 -28.54
N LEU A 46 -0.24 30.29 -27.33
CA LEU A 46 -1.54 30.42 -26.69
C LEU A 46 -2.47 31.32 -27.50
N GLN A 47 -2.00 32.48 -27.97
CA GLN A 47 -2.81 33.38 -28.80
C GLN A 47 -3.27 32.69 -30.09
N GLU A 48 -2.38 31.95 -30.75
CA GLU A 48 -2.71 31.20 -31.96
C GLU A 48 -3.73 30.09 -31.68
N LEU A 49 -3.58 29.33 -30.59
CA LEU A 49 -4.57 28.33 -30.17
C LEU A 49 -5.96 28.97 -29.95
N LEU A 50 -6.01 30.08 -29.20
CA LEU A 50 -7.27 30.79 -28.93
C LEU A 50 -7.90 31.33 -30.22
N SER A 51 -7.10 31.86 -31.15
CA SER A 51 -7.58 32.34 -32.46
C SER A 51 -8.20 31.21 -33.31
N ARG A 52 -7.78 29.97 -33.08
CA ARG A 52 -8.29 28.75 -33.74
C ARG A 52 -9.48 28.12 -32.99
N GLY A 53 -10.01 28.79 -31.97
CA GLY A 53 -11.16 28.32 -31.19
C GLY A 53 -10.82 27.35 -30.06
N CYS A 54 -9.54 27.16 -29.71
CA CYS A 54 -9.12 26.27 -28.64
C CYS A 54 -9.30 26.92 -27.25
N THR A 55 -10.52 27.27 -26.87
CA THR A 55 -10.85 28.14 -25.71
C THR A 55 -10.50 27.56 -24.34
N LEU A 56 -10.30 26.23 -24.25
CA LEU A 56 -9.92 25.54 -23.01
C LEU A 56 -8.41 25.60 -22.73
N ALA A 57 -7.60 26.04 -23.69
CA ALA A 57 -6.15 26.10 -23.53
C ALA A 57 -5.79 27.23 -22.55
N THR A 58 -5.12 26.90 -21.45
CA THR A 58 -4.64 27.87 -20.47
C THR A 58 -3.15 28.11 -20.63
N LYS A 59 -2.64 29.24 -20.12
CA LYS A 59 -1.21 29.55 -20.14
C LYS A 59 -0.36 28.44 -19.47
N PRO A 60 -0.70 27.94 -18.26
CA PRO A 60 0.02 26.82 -17.66
C PRO A 60 0.01 25.54 -18.49
N TRP A 61 -1.10 25.24 -19.18
CA TRP A 61 -1.21 24.07 -20.07
C TRP A 61 -0.28 24.21 -21.28
N VAL A 62 -0.27 25.38 -21.93
CA VAL A 62 0.63 25.66 -23.06
C VAL A 62 2.08 25.62 -22.62
N ASP A 63 2.44 26.25 -21.50
CA ASP A 63 3.81 26.28 -20.98
C ASP A 63 4.36 24.87 -20.73
N ASN A 64 3.57 24.01 -20.08
CA ASN A 64 3.96 22.63 -19.83
C ASN A 64 4.18 21.85 -21.14
N HIS A 65 3.23 21.92 -22.08
CA HIS A 65 3.33 21.13 -23.30
C HIS A 65 4.36 21.66 -24.28
N TRP A 66 4.54 22.98 -24.35
CA TRP A 66 5.62 23.62 -25.10
C TRP A 66 6.96 23.03 -24.71
N CYS A 67 7.26 22.97 -23.41
CA CYS A 67 8.52 22.45 -22.90
C CYS A 67 8.75 20.98 -23.28
N LEU A 68 7.73 20.13 -23.11
CA LEU A 68 7.83 18.70 -23.42
C LEU A 68 7.90 18.42 -24.92
N ILE A 69 7.19 19.20 -25.74
CA ILE A 69 7.24 19.09 -27.20
C ILE A 69 8.63 19.48 -27.70
N LEU A 70 9.15 20.64 -27.29
CA LEU A 70 10.48 21.09 -27.67
C LEU A 70 11.56 20.11 -27.23
N TRP A 71 11.53 19.65 -25.97
CA TRP A 71 12.52 18.68 -25.50
C TRP A 71 12.51 17.39 -26.32
N LYS A 72 11.32 16.89 -26.67
CA LYS A 72 11.17 15.74 -27.56
C LYS A 72 11.73 16.02 -28.95
N LEU A 73 11.38 17.16 -29.55
CA LEU A 73 11.85 17.54 -30.88
C LEU A 73 13.37 17.71 -30.91
N ALA A 74 13.97 18.30 -29.88
CA ALA A 74 15.42 18.47 -29.76
C ALA A 74 16.13 17.12 -29.78
N GLY A 75 15.62 16.15 -28.99
CA GLY A 75 16.14 14.78 -29.01
C GLY A 75 15.94 14.07 -30.34
N MET A 76 14.81 14.28 -31.03
CA MET A 76 14.56 13.69 -32.35
C MET A 76 15.48 14.26 -33.43
N VAL A 77 15.73 15.57 -33.40
CA VAL A 77 16.64 16.26 -34.30
C VAL A 77 18.08 15.79 -34.05
N GLY A 78 18.51 15.75 -32.78
CA GLY A 78 19.83 15.25 -32.42
C GLY A 78 20.06 13.79 -32.82
N LEU A 79 19.01 12.96 -32.80
CA LEU A 79 19.08 11.54 -33.22
C LEU A 79 19.22 11.37 -34.73
N ASP A 80 18.57 12.23 -35.52
CA ASP A 80 18.50 12.11 -36.98
C ASP A 80 18.56 13.49 -37.66
N PRO A 81 19.72 14.18 -37.64
CA PRO A 81 19.81 15.56 -38.11
C PRO A 81 19.54 15.75 -39.61
N GLU A 82 19.76 14.71 -40.42
CA GLU A 82 19.65 14.77 -41.88
C GLU A 82 18.23 15.13 -42.35
N LYS A 83 17.22 14.67 -41.63
CA LYS A 83 15.81 14.99 -41.93
C LYS A 83 15.48 16.48 -41.85
N GLU A 84 16.24 17.27 -41.09
CA GLU A 84 16.03 18.71 -41.01
C GLU A 84 16.50 19.47 -42.27
N THR A 85 17.15 18.78 -43.21
CA THR A 85 17.52 19.40 -44.50
C THR A 85 16.37 19.42 -45.50
N ASN A 86 15.37 18.56 -45.32
CA ASN A 86 14.17 18.53 -46.14
C ASN A 86 13.10 19.44 -45.51
N PRO A 87 12.71 20.56 -46.14
CA PRO A 87 11.71 21.49 -45.61
C PRO A 87 10.38 20.83 -45.21
N ASP A 88 10.00 19.75 -45.90
CA ASP A 88 8.74 19.02 -45.65
C ASP A 88 8.83 18.07 -44.43
N GLU A 89 10.06 17.74 -43.99
CA GLU A 89 10.32 16.85 -42.84
C GLU A 89 10.93 17.58 -41.64
N THR A 90 11.17 18.89 -41.74
CA THR A 90 11.75 19.71 -40.68
C THR A 90 10.89 19.66 -39.42
N ARG A 91 11.47 19.12 -38.35
CA ARG A 91 10.81 18.97 -37.04
C ARG A 91 11.06 20.16 -36.14
N TRP A 92 12.20 20.83 -36.26
CA TRP A 92 12.55 21.99 -35.42
C TRP A 92 11.97 23.30 -35.97
N CYS A 93 10.64 23.42 -35.99
CA CYS A 93 9.95 24.60 -36.50
C CYS A 93 8.66 24.94 -35.74
N TRP A 94 8.20 26.19 -35.87
CA TRP A 94 6.95 26.68 -35.26
C TRP A 94 5.73 25.84 -35.66
N ALA A 95 5.62 25.53 -36.95
CA ALA A 95 4.48 24.78 -37.50
C ALA A 95 4.34 23.40 -36.85
N GLU A 96 5.44 22.68 -36.62
CA GLU A 96 5.42 21.36 -35.98
C GLU A 96 5.00 21.44 -34.50
N ILE A 97 5.41 22.49 -33.79
CA ILE A 97 4.99 22.70 -32.39
C ILE A 97 3.50 23.00 -32.33
N MET A 98 3.01 23.92 -33.17
CA MET A 98 1.58 24.24 -33.22
C MET A 98 0.74 23.02 -33.62
N ARG A 99 1.22 22.21 -34.57
CA ARG A 99 0.58 20.94 -34.93
C ARG A 99 0.45 20.00 -33.73
N GLN A 100 1.51 19.86 -32.92
CA GLN A 100 1.48 19.01 -31.74
C GLN A 100 0.65 19.59 -30.58
N LEU A 101 0.65 20.91 -30.39
CA LEU A 101 -0.20 21.58 -29.41
C LEU A 101 -1.69 21.38 -29.76
N LEU A 102 -2.06 21.57 -31.03
CA LEU A 102 -3.42 21.30 -31.52
C LEU A 102 -3.81 19.83 -31.31
N TYR A 103 -2.90 18.90 -31.61
CA TYR A 103 -3.13 17.47 -31.34
C TYR A 103 -3.38 17.19 -29.85
N ARG A 104 -2.58 17.78 -28.96
CA ARG A 104 -2.75 17.62 -27.51
C ARG A 104 -4.04 18.24 -27.03
N TYR A 105 -4.41 19.42 -27.53
CA TYR A 105 -5.67 20.09 -27.21
C TYR A 105 -6.85 19.20 -27.58
N GLU A 106 -6.89 18.72 -28.82
CA GLU A 106 -7.97 17.88 -29.33
C GLU A 106 -8.11 16.59 -28.53
N ARG A 107 -6.99 15.92 -28.26
CA ARG A 107 -6.99 14.64 -27.56
C ARG A 107 -7.35 14.78 -26.07
N GLU A 108 -6.78 15.75 -25.38
CA GLU A 108 -6.92 15.86 -23.93
C GLU A 108 -8.09 16.74 -23.50
N LEU A 109 -8.16 17.96 -24.02
CA LEU A 109 -9.11 18.97 -23.56
C LEU A 109 -10.46 18.84 -24.26
N ASN A 110 -10.48 18.58 -25.57
CA ASN A 110 -11.73 18.41 -26.32
C ASN A 110 -12.31 17.00 -26.16
N SER A 111 -11.50 15.96 -26.42
CA SER A 111 -11.94 14.56 -26.37
C SER A 111 -11.90 13.93 -24.98
N GLY A 112 -11.33 14.59 -23.97
CA GLY A 112 -11.26 14.09 -22.59
C GLY A 112 -10.33 12.89 -22.37
N ASN A 113 -9.41 12.58 -23.30
CA ASN A 113 -8.50 11.44 -23.17
C ASN A 113 -7.32 11.80 -22.24
N ARG A 114 -7.53 11.61 -20.94
CA ARG A 114 -6.59 12.01 -19.89
C ARG A 114 -5.33 11.12 -19.85
N PRO A 115 -4.12 11.71 -19.85
CA PRO A 115 -2.87 10.97 -19.76
C PRO A 115 -2.62 10.37 -18.36
N PRO A 116 -1.70 9.39 -18.24
CA PRO A 116 -1.50 8.62 -17.02
C PRO A 116 -1.20 9.45 -15.76
N LEU A 117 -0.25 10.39 -15.80
CA LEU A 117 0.07 11.20 -14.62
C LEU A 117 -1.09 12.10 -14.20
N ARG A 118 -1.90 12.56 -15.17
CA ARG A 118 -3.13 13.31 -14.85
C ARG A 118 -4.14 12.43 -14.13
N LYS A 119 -4.41 11.22 -14.64
CA LYS A 119 -5.30 10.25 -13.99
C LYS A 119 -4.81 9.85 -12.59
N ILE A 120 -3.50 9.77 -12.39
CA ILE A 120 -2.93 9.43 -11.09
C ILE A 120 -3.05 10.61 -10.11
N ALA A 121 -2.75 11.84 -10.54
CA ALA A 121 -2.88 13.04 -9.71
C ALA A 121 -4.35 13.30 -9.29
N THR A 122 -5.29 13.07 -10.21
CA THR A 122 -6.73 13.17 -9.94
C THR A 122 -7.32 11.90 -9.29
N GLN A 123 -6.49 10.91 -8.98
CA GLN A 123 -6.87 9.64 -8.35
C GLN A 123 -7.93 8.81 -9.13
N ASP A 124 -8.08 9.05 -10.43
CA ASP A 124 -8.88 8.22 -11.34
C ASP A 124 -8.19 6.91 -11.76
N ALA A 125 -6.87 6.81 -11.52
CA ALA A 125 -6.11 5.59 -11.73
C ALA A 125 -5.07 5.39 -10.61
N PRO A 126 -4.87 4.16 -10.11
CA PRO A 126 -3.85 3.89 -9.09
C PRO A 126 -2.43 4.15 -9.60
N ALA A 127 -1.62 4.83 -8.78
CA ALA A 127 -0.17 4.95 -9.02
C ALA A 127 0.55 3.58 -9.05
N ALA A 128 -0.05 2.55 -8.45
CA ALA A 128 0.48 1.21 -8.42
C ALA A 128 0.47 0.50 -9.79
N PHE A 129 -0.29 1.01 -10.76
CA PHE A 129 -0.33 0.42 -12.10
C PHE A 129 1.03 0.50 -12.81
N PRO A 130 1.37 -0.50 -13.64
CA PRO A 130 2.60 -0.48 -14.44
C PRO A 130 2.69 0.75 -15.35
N LEU A 131 3.80 1.47 -15.29
CA LEU A 131 4.04 2.74 -15.99
C LEU A 131 5.44 2.80 -16.59
N VAL A 132 5.58 3.35 -17.80
CA VAL A 132 6.84 3.85 -18.32
C VAL A 132 6.88 5.36 -18.21
N LEU A 133 7.89 5.89 -17.52
CA LEU A 133 8.12 7.32 -17.38
C LEU A 133 9.54 7.67 -17.87
N CYS A 134 9.75 8.93 -18.24
CA CYS A 134 11.06 9.47 -18.55
C CYS A 134 11.52 10.37 -17.41
N VAL A 135 12.78 10.28 -16.98
CA VAL A 135 13.35 11.22 -16.01
C VAL A 135 13.59 12.56 -16.70
N SER A 136 12.89 13.62 -16.28
CA SER A 136 13.00 14.97 -16.86
C SER A 136 13.97 15.87 -16.09
N ASN A 137 14.09 15.69 -14.77
CA ASN A 137 15.08 16.41 -13.96
C ASN A 137 15.45 15.59 -12.70
N ILE A 138 16.55 15.95 -12.03
CA ILE A 138 17.04 15.33 -10.79
C ILE A 138 17.42 16.43 -9.82
N PHE A 139 16.80 16.41 -8.65
CA PHE A 139 17.00 17.35 -7.57
C PHE A 139 17.76 16.65 -6.46
N TRP A 140 18.59 17.38 -5.73
CA TRP A 140 19.37 16.84 -4.63
C TRP A 140 18.99 17.57 -3.35
N SER A 141 18.71 16.82 -2.29
CA SER A 141 18.55 17.41 -0.97
C SER A 141 19.85 18.14 -0.58
N PRO A 142 19.77 19.23 0.21
CA PRO A 142 20.96 19.91 0.67
C PRO A 142 21.84 18.95 1.49
N ALA A 143 23.15 19.07 1.31
CA ALA A 143 24.11 18.46 2.23
C ALA A 143 24.04 19.21 3.57
N GLY A 144 24.23 18.50 4.67
CA GLY A 144 24.17 19.09 6.00
C GLY A 144 24.78 18.18 7.05
N VAL A 145 24.60 18.55 8.30
CA VAL A 145 25.00 17.78 9.48
C VAL A 145 23.79 17.69 10.39
N THR A 146 23.46 16.50 10.89
CA THR A 146 22.37 16.33 11.88
C THR A 146 22.77 16.95 13.22
N ASP A 147 21.81 17.16 14.12
CA ASP A 147 22.08 17.68 15.46
C ASP A 147 23.12 16.83 16.23
N ASP A 148 23.23 15.54 15.89
CA ASP A 148 24.21 14.59 16.43
C ASP A 148 25.60 14.63 15.74
N GLY A 149 25.85 15.59 14.85
CA GLY A 149 27.14 15.74 14.16
C GLY A 149 27.37 14.78 12.97
N LEU A 150 26.35 14.02 12.53
CA LEU A 150 26.48 13.08 11.41
C LEU A 150 26.24 13.76 10.05
N PRO A 151 27.04 13.45 9.01
CA PRO A 151 26.86 14.06 7.69
C PRO A 151 25.57 13.56 7.02
N ILE A 152 24.73 14.50 6.60
CA ILE A 152 23.54 14.25 5.79
C ILE A 152 23.99 14.06 4.34
N VAL A 153 23.96 12.82 3.88
CA VAL A 153 24.27 12.48 2.49
C VAL A 153 23.15 12.98 1.58
N PRO A 154 23.45 13.82 0.56
CA PRO A 154 22.45 14.29 -0.40
C PRO A 154 21.69 13.12 -1.03
N HIS A 155 20.37 13.16 -0.92
CA HIS A 155 19.48 12.16 -1.48
C HIS A 155 18.78 12.72 -2.73
N PRO A 156 18.78 11.99 -3.85
CA PRO A 156 18.16 12.46 -5.07
C PRO A 156 16.63 12.32 -5.00
N GLU A 157 15.93 13.29 -5.56
CA GLU A 157 14.51 13.24 -5.91
C GLU A 157 14.41 13.42 -7.43
N LEU A 158 13.61 12.59 -8.09
CA LEU A 158 13.43 12.66 -9.54
C LEU A 158 12.26 13.57 -9.87
N GLU A 159 12.32 14.24 -11.01
CA GLU A 159 11.12 14.65 -11.75
C GLU A 159 10.97 13.71 -12.94
N VAL A 160 9.75 13.24 -13.15
CA VAL A 160 9.42 12.25 -14.17
C VAL A 160 8.23 12.70 -15.00
N THR A 161 8.20 12.27 -16.26
CA THR A 161 7.14 12.60 -17.21
C THR A 161 6.61 11.36 -17.94
N ASP A 162 5.31 11.33 -18.20
CA ASP A 162 4.65 10.42 -19.14
C ASP A 162 4.62 10.97 -20.59
N GLY A 163 5.32 12.08 -20.84
CA GLY A 163 5.30 12.82 -22.11
C GLY A 163 4.17 13.85 -22.20
N TRP A 164 3.25 13.90 -21.23
CA TRP A 164 2.16 14.86 -21.15
C TRP A 164 2.33 15.83 -19.99
N TYR A 165 2.62 15.31 -18.81
CA TYR A 165 2.82 16.10 -17.60
C TYR A 165 4.07 15.66 -16.86
N ARG A 166 4.43 16.41 -15.81
CA ARG A 166 5.57 16.14 -14.94
C ARG A 166 5.10 16.00 -13.51
N LEU A 167 5.70 15.08 -12.76
CA LEU A 167 5.50 14.93 -11.32
C LEU A 167 6.81 14.59 -10.63
N ARG A 168 6.89 14.91 -9.34
CA ARG A 168 8.00 14.54 -8.47
C ARG A 168 7.94 13.06 -8.11
N ALA A 169 9.09 12.45 -7.95
CA ALA A 169 9.20 11.06 -7.52
C ALA A 169 10.33 10.86 -6.50
N GLN A 170 9.96 10.31 -5.35
CA GLN A 170 10.88 9.83 -4.33
C GLN A 170 11.41 8.46 -4.70
N VAL A 171 12.69 8.25 -4.40
CA VAL A 171 13.41 7.01 -4.71
C VAL A 171 14.04 6.43 -3.46
N ASP A 172 14.19 5.11 -3.44
CA ASP A 172 14.85 4.39 -2.35
C ASP A 172 16.38 4.35 -2.50
N LEU A 173 17.06 3.71 -1.56
CA LEU A 173 18.52 3.66 -1.51
C LEU A 173 19.15 3.00 -2.76
N PRO A 174 18.65 1.86 -3.29
CA PRO A 174 19.17 1.30 -4.54
C PRO A 174 19.04 2.24 -5.74
N MET A 175 17.90 2.90 -5.89
CA MET A 175 17.70 3.86 -6.97
C MET A 175 18.60 5.08 -6.79
N ALA A 176 18.74 5.61 -5.57
CA ALA A 176 19.68 6.69 -5.28
C ALA A 176 21.13 6.32 -5.62
N ARG A 177 21.56 5.08 -5.34
CA ARG A 177 22.86 4.57 -5.80
C ARG A 177 22.95 4.50 -7.33
N ALA A 178 21.88 4.12 -8.01
CA ALA A 178 21.84 4.09 -9.48
C ALA A 178 21.90 5.49 -10.11
N VAL A 179 21.28 6.49 -9.48
CA VAL A 179 21.40 7.91 -9.86
C VAL A 179 22.84 8.40 -9.69
N ARG A 180 23.46 8.16 -8.52
CA ARG A 180 24.86 8.56 -8.27
C ARG A 180 25.85 7.92 -9.25
N ARG A 181 25.60 6.69 -9.70
CA ARG A 181 26.41 6.02 -10.73
C ARG A 181 26.13 6.50 -12.16
N GLY A 182 25.17 7.41 -12.37
CA GLY A 182 24.76 7.89 -13.70
C GLY A 182 23.98 6.86 -14.53
N VAL A 183 23.54 5.75 -13.92
CA VAL A 183 22.71 4.73 -14.58
C VAL A 183 21.29 5.24 -14.79
N ILE A 184 20.75 5.92 -13.78
CA ILE A 184 19.54 6.73 -13.88
C ILE A 184 20.00 8.17 -14.07
N ARG A 185 19.57 8.80 -15.17
CA ARG A 185 19.90 10.18 -15.55
C ARG A 185 18.76 10.79 -16.36
N VAL A 186 18.77 12.11 -16.52
CA VAL A 186 17.80 12.84 -17.36
C VAL A 186 17.75 12.23 -18.77
N GLY A 187 16.54 12.09 -19.33
CA GLY A 187 16.25 11.46 -20.61
C GLY A 187 16.14 9.93 -20.57
N ARG A 188 16.45 9.28 -19.44
CA ARG A 188 16.33 7.82 -19.30
C ARG A 188 14.88 7.42 -19.02
N LYS A 189 14.40 6.39 -19.72
CA LYS A 189 13.09 5.79 -19.48
C LYS A 189 13.18 4.73 -18.38
N ILE A 190 12.25 4.78 -17.44
CA ILE A 190 12.12 3.86 -16.32
C ILE A 190 10.71 3.26 -16.32
N GLY A 191 10.65 1.94 -16.14
CA GLY A 191 9.43 1.17 -15.98
C GLY A 191 9.23 0.93 -14.50
N VAL A 192 8.08 1.32 -13.96
CA VAL A 192 7.76 1.19 -12.53
C VAL A 192 6.44 0.46 -12.35
N ALA A 193 6.34 -0.33 -11.29
CA ALA A 193 5.09 -0.96 -10.87
C ALA A 193 4.99 -0.91 -9.34
N GLY A 194 3.76 -0.91 -8.80
CA GLY A 194 3.55 -0.85 -7.35
C GLY A 194 4.02 0.46 -6.70
N ALA A 195 4.12 1.55 -7.47
CA ALA A 195 4.44 2.85 -6.92
C ALA A 195 3.32 3.33 -5.98
N ARG A 196 3.69 4.03 -4.90
CA ARG A 196 2.70 4.67 -4.02
C ARG A 196 2.54 6.13 -4.38
N LEU A 197 1.38 6.68 -4.07
CA LEU A 197 1.12 8.11 -4.17
C LEU A 197 1.26 8.72 -2.78
N SER A 198 2.20 9.64 -2.61
CA SER A 198 2.35 10.45 -1.39
C SER A 198 1.86 11.86 -1.69
N THR A 199 0.79 12.27 -1.03
CA THR A 199 0.18 13.60 -1.22
C THR A 199 0.12 14.33 0.11
N GLU A 200 0.47 15.62 0.09
CA GLU A 200 0.30 16.52 1.23
C GLU A 200 -1.17 16.97 1.38
N LYS A 201 -1.93 16.95 0.29
CA LYS A 201 -3.36 17.28 0.26
C LYS A 201 -4.22 16.01 0.38
N LYS A 202 -5.33 16.10 1.10
CA LYS A 202 -6.31 15.00 1.22
C LYS A 202 -7.09 14.78 -0.07
N ASP A 203 -7.44 15.87 -0.75
CA ASP A 203 -8.28 15.84 -1.95
C ASP A 203 -7.45 15.69 -3.23
N PRO A 204 -8.00 15.01 -4.27
CA PRO A 204 -7.39 14.97 -5.59
C PRO A 204 -7.13 16.38 -6.13
N SER A 205 -6.04 16.54 -6.88
CA SER A 205 -5.66 17.84 -7.45
C SER A 205 -5.41 17.68 -8.95
N GLU A 206 -5.71 18.72 -9.72
CA GLU A 206 -5.32 18.76 -11.13
C GLU A 206 -3.79 18.70 -11.25
N VAL A 207 -3.32 18.03 -12.30
CA VAL A 207 -1.93 17.57 -12.40
C VAL A 207 -0.88 18.69 -12.33
N LEU A 208 -1.18 19.86 -12.89
CA LEU A 208 -0.28 21.02 -12.86
C LEU A 208 -0.20 21.65 -11.47
N GLU A 209 -1.28 21.60 -10.69
CA GLU A 209 -1.30 22.07 -9.30
C GLU A 209 -0.69 21.05 -8.34
N ALA A 210 -0.79 19.77 -8.70
CA ALA A 210 -0.28 18.64 -7.92
C ALA A 210 1.25 18.56 -7.89
N TYR A 211 1.96 19.25 -8.80
CA TYR A 211 3.42 19.12 -9.00
C TYR A 211 4.24 19.22 -7.71
N ASN A 212 3.90 20.17 -6.83
CA ASN A 212 4.64 20.39 -5.57
C ASN A 212 4.07 19.60 -4.38
N SER A 213 2.78 19.25 -4.40
CA SER A 213 2.11 18.61 -3.26
C SER A 213 1.98 17.09 -3.39
N THR A 214 2.26 16.53 -4.57
CA THR A 214 2.07 15.11 -4.89
C THR A 214 3.37 14.51 -5.42
N ARG A 215 3.82 13.43 -4.78
CA ARG A 215 5.03 12.70 -5.12
C ARG A 215 4.70 11.23 -5.37
N LEU A 216 5.25 10.67 -6.44
CA LEU A 216 5.29 9.22 -6.64
C LEU A 216 6.39 8.62 -5.76
N VAL A 217 6.16 7.45 -5.17
CA VAL A 217 7.17 6.76 -4.36
C VAL A 217 7.55 5.46 -5.06
N PHE A 218 8.77 5.42 -5.59
CA PHE A 218 9.30 4.26 -6.31
C PHE A 218 10.06 3.32 -5.37
N SER A 219 9.97 2.02 -5.68
CA SER A 219 10.80 0.97 -5.08
C SER A 219 11.74 0.40 -6.14
N GLY A 220 13.03 0.30 -5.83
CA GLY A 220 14.08 -0.14 -6.73
C GLY A 220 13.89 -1.58 -7.21
N ASN A 221 13.39 -2.46 -6.35
CA ASN A 221 13.05 -3.84 -6.71
C ASN A 221 11.82 -3.95 -7.63
N SER A 222 11.10 -2.85 -7.85
CA SER A 222 9.96 -2.73 -8.75
C SER A 222 10.19 -1.72 -9.88
N SER A 223 11.44 -1.29 -10.08
CA SER A 223 11.83 -0.29 -11.07
C SER A 223 12.87 -0.86 -12.04
N HIS A 224 12.65 -0.64 -13.33
CA HIS A 224 13.46 -1.22 -14.42
C HIS A 224 13.88 -0.13 -15.41
N LEU A 225 15.06 -0.27 -16.00
CA LEU A 225 15.44 0.57 -17.13
C LEU A 225 14.71 0.11 -18.38
N MET A 226 14.11 1.04 -19.12
CA MET A 226 13.36 0.74 -20.33
C MET A 226 14.17 1.05 -21.59
N PRO A 227 13.96 0.30 -22.69
CA PRO A 227 14.47 0.67 -24.01
C PRO A 227 14.14 2.10 -24.40
N TRP A 228 15.04 2.74 -25.16
CA TRP A 228 14.89 4.13 -25.57
C TRP A 228 13.59 4.39 -26.35
N HIS A 229 13.11 3.41 -27.12
CA HIS A 229 11.91 3.51 -27.95
C HIS A 229 10.62 3.11 -27.20
N SER A 230 10.68 2.70 -25.94
CA SER A 230 9.47 2.33 -25.18
C SER A 230 8.48 3.49 -25.09
N THR A 231 7.21 3.22 -25.34
CA THR A 231 6.14 4.22 -25.24
C THR A 231 5.94 4.63 -23.78
N LEU A 232 5.86 5.93 -23.52
CA LEU A 232 5.57 6.46 -22.18
C LEU A 232 4.09 6.24 -21.83
N GLY A 233 3.81 6.06 -20.54
CA GLY A 233 2.48 5.87 -19.99
C GLY A 233 2.19 4.47 -19.45
N PHE A 234 0.91 4.11 -19.31
CA PHE A 234 0.50 2.83 -18.75
C PHE A 234 0.98 1.64 -19.61
N MET A 235 1.33 0.54 -18.93
CA MET A 235 1.73 -0.72 -19.55
C MET A 235 0.70 -1.82 -19.26
N ARG A 236 0.61 -2.82 -20.14
CA ARG A 236 -0.31 -3.97 -19.97
C ARG A 236 0.04 -4.89 -18.80
N GLY A 237 1.26 -4.82 -18.27
CA GLY A 237 1.69 -5.63 -17.13
C GLY A 237 3.01 -5.11 -16.54
N PRO A 238 3.34 -5.50 -15.29
CA PRO A 238 4.56 -5.07 -14.63
C PRO A 238 5.80 -5.72 -15.28
N CYS A 239 6.93 -5.03 -15.17
CA CYS A 239 8.22 -5.66 -15.45
C CYS A 239 8.50 -6.72 -14.39
N ILE A 240 8.86 -7.93 -14.85
CA ILE A 240 9.17 -9.05 -13.96
C ILE A 240 10.58 -8.89 -13.40
N SER A 241 10.69 -8.83 -12.08
CA SER A 241 11.98 -8.78 -11.40
C SER A 241 12.61 -10.17 -11.36
N THR A 242 13.94 -10.22 -11.37
CA THR A 242 14.72 -11.46 -11.21
C THR A 242 15.44 -11.43 -9.87
N LEU A 243 15.70 -12.58 -9.25
CA LEU A 243 16.48 -12.67 -8.01
C LEU A 243 17.85 -12.01 -8.15
N HIS A 244 18.44 -12.04 -9.34
CA HIS A 244 19.69 -11.33 -9.64
C HIS A 244 19.59 -9.81 -9.49
N SER A 245 18.46 -9.21 -9.92
CA SER A 245 18.25 -7.76 -9.86
C SER A 245 17.91 -7.25 -8.46
N LEU A 246 17.38 -8.11 -7.57
CA LEU A 246 16.91 -7.69 -6.26
C LEU A 246 18.04 -7.24 -5.33
N THR A 247 17.73 -6.26 -4.49
CA THR A 247 18.54 -5.86 -3.33
C THR A 247 17.71 -5.94 -2.05
N ALA A 248 18.40 -6.18 -0.93
CA ALA A 248 17.78 -6.30 0.38
C ALA A 248 17.02 -5.02 0.80
N ASP A 249 17.50 -3.86 0.36
CA ASP A 249 17.01 -2.52 0.67
C ASP A 249 16.18 -1.86 -0.45
N GLY A 250 15.75 -2.63 -1.45
CA GLY A 250 15.02 -2.12 -2.63
C GLY A 250 13.51 -2.11 -2.53
N GLY A 251 12.97 -2.19 -1.31
CA GLY A 251 11.53 -2.18 -1.09
C GLY A 251 10.81 -3.39 -1.72
N VAL A 252 9.52 -3.18 -2.02
CA VAL A 252 8.61 -4.21 -2.52
C VAL A 252 9.06 -4.70 -3.90
N VAL A 253 8.86 -5.99 -4.16
CA VAL A 253 8.98 -6.65 -5.46
C VAL A 253 7.58 -6.79 -6.06
N ALA A 254 7.25 -5.97 -7.05
CA ALA A 254 5.92 -5.91 -7.64
C ALA A 254 5.51 -7.22 -8.33
N ALA A 255 6.46 -7.90 -8.99
CA ALA A 255 6.22 -9.18 -9.64
C ALA A 255 7.50 -10.02 -9.71
N LEU A 256 7.40 -11.29 -9.34
CA LEU A 256 8.46 -12.30 -9.41
C LEU A 256 7.92 -13.58 -10.04
N ASP A 257 8.60 -14.08 -11.08
CA ASP A 257 8.26 -15.31 -11.79
C ASP A 257 9.29 -16.40 -11.43
N PHE A 258 8.85 -17.44 -10.75
CA PHE A 258 9.75 -18.44 -10.18
C PHE A 258 9.21 -19.87 -10.28
N VAL A 259 10.15 -20.82 -10.18
CA VAL A 259 9.88 -22.25 -10.04
C VAL A 259 10.23 -22.67 -8.62
N ILE A 260 9.38 -23.50 -8.03
CA ILE A 260 9.60 -24.08 -6.70
C ILE A 260 10.61 -25.22 -6.81
N THR A 261 11.71 -25.13 -6.08
CA THR A 261 12.75 -26.18 -6.03
C THR A 261 12.65 -27.03 -4.77
N LYS A 262 12.13 -26.47 -3.67
CA LYS A 262 11.89 -27.21 -2.42
C LYS A 262 10.69 -26.65 -1.67
N VAL A 263 9.95 -27.53 -1.02
CA VAL A 263 8.79 -27.18 -0.18
C VAL A 263 9.07 -27.69 1.24
N TYR A 264 9.08 -26.79 2.23
CA TYR A 264 9.15 -27.20 3.64
C TYR A 264 7.75 -27.46 4.21
N PRO A 265 7.63 -28.30 5.27
CA PRO A 265 6.38 -28.48 6.00
C PRO A 265 5.83 -27.16 6.55
N ILE A 266 4.53 -27.12 6.84
CA ILE A 266 3.94 -25.99 7.57
C ILE A 266 4.48 -26.02 9.01
N ALA A 267 4.81 -24.85 9.51
CA ALA A 267 5.19 -24.64 10.90
C ALA A 267 4.35 -23.52 11.50
N PHE A 268 4.33 -23.45 12.83
CA PHE A 268 3.53 -22.52 13.61
C PHE A 268 4.42 -21.68 14.52
N LEU A 269 4.13 -20.39 14.60
CA LEU A 269 4.76 -19.47 15.55
C LEU A 269 3.68 -18.82 16.40
N GLU A 270 3.91 -18.82 17.70
CA GLU A 270 3.04 -18.15 18.66
C GLU A 270 3.67 -16.82 19.08
N PHE A 271 2.88 -15.77 19.05
CA PHE A 271 3.25 -14.42 19.46
C PHE A 271 2.64 -14.18 20.83
N ILE A 272 3.50 -13.97 21.82
CA ILE A 272 3.08 -13.74 23.21
C ILE A 272 3.47 -12.32 23.58
N GLU A 273 2.51 -11.57 24.11
CA GLU A 273 2.72 -10.23 24.66
C GLU A 273 2.79 -10.35 26.18
N ASP A 274 3.92 -9.95 26.75
CA ASP A 274 4.08 -9.86 28.21
C ASP A 274 3.36 -8.61 28.75
N GLU A 275 3.15 -8.52 30.07
CA GLU A 275 2.46 -7.38 30.73
C GLU A 275 3.14 -6.03 30.45
N ASP A 276 4.46 -6.04 30.25
CA ASP A 276 5.27 -4.87 29.88
C ASP A 276 5.14 -4.47 28.38
N GLY A 277 4.30 -5.16 27.61
CA GLY A 277 4.12 -4.95 26.17
C GLY A 277 5.23 -5.58 25.29
N ASN A 278 6.14 -6.35 25.89
CA ASN A 278 7.20 -7.04 25.17
C ASN A 278 6.65 -8.23 24.37
N LYS A 279 6.90 -8.22 23.05
CA LYS A 279 6.47 -9.30 22.14
C LYS A 279 7.55 -10.38 22.04
N ARG A 280 7.31 -11.53 22.66
CA ARG A 280 8.15 -12.73 22.46
C ARG A 280 7.52 -13.67 21.43
N ARG A 281 8.36 -14.50 20.82
CA ARG A 281 7.95 -15.50 19.81
C ARG A 281 8.34 -16.87 20.31
N GLU A 282 7.41 -17.82 20.24
CA GLU A 282 7.65 -19.21 20.62
C GLU A 282 7.45 -20.14 19.41
N GLY A 283 8.31 -21.15 19.30
CA GLY A 283 8.42 -22.04 18.14
C GLY A 283 9.72 -21.83 17.34
N PRO A 284 9.80 -22.27 16.08
CA PRO A 284 8.72 -22.84 15.27
C PRO A 284 8.30 -24.25 15.74
N ARG A 285 6.99 -24.50 15.80
CA ARG A 285 6.41 -25.82 16.12
C ARG A 285 5.90 -26.51 14.84
N ASN A 286 6.01 -27.82 14.78
CA ASN A 286 5.31 -28.60 13.74
C ASN A 286 3.81 -28.77 14.09
N GLU A 287 3.04 -29.36 13.18
CA GLU A 287 1.59 -29.56 13.35
C GLU A 287 1.24 -30.42 14.57
N VAL A 288 2.02 -31.47 14.84
CA VAL A 288 1.77 -32.38 15.97
C VAL A 288 2.02 -31.68 17.30
N GLU A 289 3.10 -30.91 17.40
CA GLU A 289 3.44 -30.11 18.58
C GLU A 289 2.41 -29.00 18.81
N GLU A 290 2.02 -28.27 17.76
CA GLU A 290 1.03 -27.20 17.88
C GLU A 290 -0.34 -27.75 18.30
N ASN A 291 -0.77 -28.89 17.76
CA ASN A 291 -2.01 -29.54 18.19
C ASN A 291 -1.97 -29.92 19.68
N LYS A 292 -0.84 -30.44 20.18
CA LYS A 292 -0.68 -30.76 21.62
C LYS A 292 -0.81 -29.51 22.49
N VAL A 293 -0.15 -28.42 22.12
CA VAL A 293 -0.23 -27.15 22.88
C VAL A 293 -1.64 -26.56 22.81
N ASN A 294 -2.29 -26.63 21.65
CA ASN A 294 -3.65 -26.17 21.47
C ASN A 294 -4.65 -27.00 22.31
N GLU A 295 -4.49 -28.31 22.37
CA GLU A 295 -5.29 -29.17 23.25
C GLU A 295 -5.06 -28.85 24.73
N GLN A 296 -3.83 -28.59 25.15
CA GLN A 296 -3.53 -28.19 26.53
C GLN A 296 -4.20 -26.86 26.88
N TRP A 297 -4.15 -25.87 25.96
CA TRP A 297 -4.84 -24.60 26.12
C TRP A 297 -6.37 -24.79 26.20
N LYS A 298 -6.96 -25.60 25.30
CA LYS A 298 -8.41 -25.91 25.32
C LYS A 298 -8.83 -26.55 26.64
N ARG A 299 -8.07 -27.54 27.13
CA ARG A 299 -8.34 -28.19 28.42
C ARG A 299 -8.27 -27.20 29.59
N ARG A 300 -7.28 -26.30 29.59
CA ARG A 300 -7.19 -25.23 30.60
C ARG A 300 -8.37 -24.28 30.49
N TYR A 301 -8.71 -23.84 29.29
CA TYR A 301 -9.85 -22.96 29.02
C TYR A 301 -11.16 -23.57 29.54
N GLU A 302 -11.44 -24.84 29.20
CA GLU A 302 -12.62 -25.57 29.67
C GLU A 302 -12.65 -25.72 31.19
N MET A 303 -11.50 -26.02 31.81
CA MET A 303 -11.39 -26.14 33.27
C MET A 303 -11.68 -24.81 33.98
N GLU A 304 -11.07 -23.70 33.54
CA GLU A 304 -11.29 -22.39 34.13
C GLU A 304 -12.72 -21.89 33.88
N ALA A 305 -13.27 -22.14 32.68
CA ALA A 305 -14.67 -21.82 32.38
C ALA A 305 -15.63 -22.58 33.31
N SER A 306 -15.35 -23.86 33.60
CA SER A 306 -16.15 -24.65 34.55
C SER A 306 -16.03 -24.13 35.98
N LYS A 307 -14.84 -23.68 36.41
CA LYS A 307 -14.64 -23.09 37.76
C LYS A 307 -15.45 -21.80 37.92
N LEU A 308 -15.37 -20.91 36.93
CA LEU A 308 -16.12 -19.66 36.91
C LEU A 308 -17.63 -19.92 36.97
N ARG A 309 -18.14 -20.88 36.17
CA ARG A 309 -19.56 -21.29 36.24
C ARG A 309 -19.99 -21.72 37.65
N VAL A 310 -19.20 -22.58 38.29
CA VAL A 310 -19.47 -23.04 39.66
C VAL A 310 -19.42 -21.89 40.67
N GLU A 311 -18.53 -20.92 40.48
CA GLU A 311 -18.43 -19.73 41.33
C GLU A 311 -19.66 -18.82 41.18
N PHE A 312 -20.09 -18.55 39.94
CA PHE A 312 -21.33 -17.81 39.66
C PHE A 312 -22.56 -18.55 40.21
N ASP A 313 -22.67 -19.86 40.04
CA ASP A 313 -23.77 -20.66 40.58
C ASP A 313 -23.83 -20.60 42.12
N LYS A 314 -22.67 -20.65 42.80
CA LYS A 314 -22.58 -20.45 44.26
C LYS A 314 -22.99 -19.04 44.67
N ARG A 315 -22.57 -18.02 43.91
CA ARG A 315 -22.96 -16.61 44.14
C ARG A 315 -24.48 -16.46 44.01
N TYR A 316 -25.09 -16.98 42.96
CA TYR A 316 -26.54 -16.90 42.76
C TYR A 316 -27.32 -17.72 43.79
N SER A 317 -26.88 -18.93 44.13
CA SER A 317 -27.50 -19.73 45.19
C SER A 317 -27.49 -19.01 46.54
N ARG A 318 -26.45 -18.20 46.80
CA ARG A 318 -26.37 -17.35 48.00
C ARG A 318 -27.41 -16.25 47.97
N TYR A 319 -27.57 -15.55 46.85
CA TYR A 319 -28.61 -14.53 46.69
C TYR A 319 -30.02 -15.10 46.75
N ASP A 320 -30.27 -16.29 46.18
CA ASP A 320 -31.55 -17.00 46.32
C ASP A 320 -31.84 -17.27 47.81
N GLY A 321 -30.83 -17.70 48.58
CA GLY A 321 -30.95 -17.84 50.03
C GLY A 321 -31.12 -16.53 50.82
N TYR A 322 -30.71 -15.38 50.27
CA TYR A 322 -31.02 -14.05 50.82
C TYR A 322 -32.48 -13.69 50.53
N ILE A 323 -32.93 -13.87 49.29
CA ILE A 323 -34.32 -13.64 48.87
C ILE A 323 -35.28 -14.42 49.79
N ASP A 324 -35.06 -15.72 49.99
CA ASP A 324 -35.93 -16.55 50.85
C ASP A 324 -36.03 -16.04 52.30
N ARG A 325 -34.92 -15.53 52.85
CA ARG A 325 -34.88 -14.97 54.22
C ARG A 325 -35.61 -13.64 54.30
N LEU A 326 -35.43 -12.80 53.29
CA LEU A 326 -36.05 -11.47 53.20
C LEU A 326 -37.56 -11.58 52.98
N GLU A 327 -38.02 -12.50 52.12
CA GLU A 327 -39.45 -12.74 51.89
C GLU A 327 -40.15 -13.29 53.14
N ARG A 328 -39.50 -14.19 53.87
CA ARG A 328 -40.02 -14.65 55.18
C ARG A 328 -40.15 -13.51 56.19
N LYS A 329 -39.25 -12.53 56.17
CA LYS A 329 -39.31 -11.35 57.06
C LYS A 329 -40.36 -10.34 56.62
N ALA A 330 -40.56 -10.15 55.31
CA ALA A 330 -41.58 -9.26 54.76
C ALA A 330 -43.01 -9.78 55.04
N GLY A 331 -43.20 -11.09 54.99
CA GLY A 331 -44.46 -11.76 55.30
C GLY A 331 -45.57 -11.51 54.26
N ALA A 332 -46.69 -12.22 54.40
CA ALA A 332 -47.77 -12.23 53.39
C ALA A 332 -48.51 -10.89 53.18
N LYS A 333 -48.23 -9.89 54.03
CA LYS A 333 -48.81 -8.54 53.95
C LYS A 333 -48.07 -7.62 52.99
N PHE A 334 -46.84 -7.97 52.60
CA PHE A 334 -46.07 -7.20 51.64
C PHE A 334 -46.53 -7.54 50.22
N ARG A 335 -47.32 -6.63 49.62
CA ARG A 335 -47.79 -6.70 48.22
C ARG A 335 -47.73 -5.30 47.62
N PRO A 336 -46.58 -4.87 47.12
CA PRO A 336 -46.47 -3.57 46.47
C PRO A 336 -47.33 -3.53 45.19
N GLY A 337 -48.04 -2.43 44.99
CA GLY A 337 -48.77 -2.13 43.74
C GLY A 337 -47.86 -1.52 42.68
N GLU A 338 -48.39 -1.27 41.48
CA GLU A 338 -47.62 -0.72 40.35
C GLU A 338 -47.10 0.71 40.56
N GLU A 339 -47.72 1.49 41.47
CA GLU A 339 -47.32 2.87 41.79
C GLU A 339 -46.36 2.98 43.00
N ASP A 340 -46.11 1.89 43.72
CA ASP A 340 -45.23 1.93 44.89
C ASP A 340 -43.76 1.93 44.45
N SER A 341 -42.94 2.77 45.08
CA SER A 341 -41.50 2.85 44.82
C SER A 341 -40.67 2.24 45.95
N PRO A 342 -39.51 1.62 45.64
CA PRO A 342 -38.59 1.16 46.67
C PRO A 342 -38.05 2.34 47.50
N PRO A 343 -37.76 2.14 48.79
CA PRO A 343 -37.04 3.11 49.61
C PRO A 343 -35.64 3.44 49.05
N ASP A 344 -35.16 4.67 49.28
CA ASP A 344 -33.89 5.17 48.73
C ASP A 344 -32.64 4.39 49.21
N ASN A 345 -32.74 3.65 50.31
CA ASN A 345 -31.63 2.89 50.90
C ASN A 345 -31.49 1.46 50.37
N ILE A 346 -32.37 0.99 49.48
CA ILE A 346 -32.37 -0.41 49.03
C ILE A 346 -31.10 -0.78 48.26
N ASP A 347 -30.55 0.13 47.45
CA ASP A 347 -29.31 -0.12 46.71
C ASP A 347 -28.11 -0.25 47.66
N ALA A 348 -28.02 0.62 48.69
CA ALA A 348 -26.97 0.53 49.71
C ALA A 348 -27.06 -0.78 50.51
N LEU A 349 -28.28 -1.22 50.84
CA LEU A 349 -28.50 -2.51 51.50
C LEU A 349 -28.13 -3.70 50.60
N TYR A 350 -28.31 -3.59 49.28
CA TYR A 350 -27.89 -4.61 48.31
C TYR A 350 -26.36 -4.71 48.23
N ASP A 351 -25.66 -3.57 48.19
CA ASP A 351 -24.19 -3.52 48.18
C ASP A 351 -23.59 -4.15 49.45
N GLU A 352 -24.21 -3.91 50.62
CA GLU A 352 -23.80 -4.56 51.87
C GLU A 352 -23.95 -6.10 51.83
N LEU A 353 -24.81 -6.66 50.98
CA LEU A 353 -25.00 -8.11 50.82
C LEU A 353 -23.95 -8.77 49.92
N GLU A 354 -23.13 -8.00 49.21
CA GLU A 354 -22.00 -8.54 48.43
C GLU A 354 -20.99 -9.26 49.35
N TYR A 355 -20.82 -8.75 50.57
CA TYR A 355 -19.98 -9.35 51.61
C TYR A 355 -20.82 -10.33 52.47
N PRO A 356 -20.50 -11.63 52.50
CA PRO A 356 -21.32 -12.62 53.22
C PRO A 356 -21.44 -12.39 54.73
N ASP A 357 -20.41 -11.80 55.34
CA ASP A 357 -20.33 -11.60 56.79
C ASP A 357 -21.29 -10.52 57.29
N SER A 358 -21.61 -9.51 56.47
CA SER A 358 -22.57 -8.44 56.78
C SER A 358 -24.02 -8.87 56.58
N ALA A 359 -24.28 -9.92 55.80
CA ALA A 359 -25.64 -10.29 55.39
C ALA A 359 -26.57 -10.62 56.56
N GLY A 360 -26.04 -11.21 57.63
CA GLY A 360 -26.81 -11.48 58.87
C GLY A 360 -27.21 -10.21 59.62
N ASN A 361 -26.34 -9.19 59.63
CA ASN A 361 -26.62 -7.91 60.27
C ASN A 361 -27.66 -7.11 59.47
N VAL A 362 -27.52 -7.08 58.13
CA VAL A 362 -28.49 -6.46 57.21
C VAL A 362 -29.88 -7.07 57.43
N THR A 363 -29.98 -8.40 57.39
CA THR A 363 -31.29 -9.07 57.62
C THR A 363 -31.85 -8.85 59.02
N ALA A 364 -31.04 -8.58 60.04
CA ALA A 364 -31.53 -8.28 61.38
C ALA A 364 -32.11 -6.86 61.49
N ARG A 365 -31.44 -5.86 60.89
CA ARG A 365 -31.71 -4.43 61.13
C ARG A 365 -32.84 -3.84 60.26
N ILE A 366 -33.09 -4.39 59.07
CA ILE A 366 -34.11 -3.88 58.14
C ILE A 366 -35.55 -4.13 58.61
N SER A 367 -36.48 -3.26 58.22
CA SER A 367 -37.92 -3.43 58.45
C SER A 367 -38.55 -4.48 57.51
N PRO A 368 -39.76 -5.01 57.82
CA PRO A 368 -40.45 -5.95 56.94
C PRO A 368 -40.73 -5.40 55.53
N THR A 369 -41.04 -4.11 55.41
CA THR A 369 -41.30 -3.44 54.12
C THR A 369 -40.02 -3.29 53.30
N GLU A 370 -38.91 -2.88 53.94
CA GLU A 370 -37.60 -2.82 53.27
C GLU A 370 -37.11 -4.21 52.85
N ALA A 371 -37.35 -5.24 53.67
CA ALA A 371 -37.00 -6.62 53.33
C ALA A 371 -37.71 -7.10 52.05
N GLY A 372 -38.99 -6.75 51.89
CA GLY A 372 -39.75 -7.09 50.68
C GLY A 372 -39.22 -6.39 49.43
N TRP A 373 -38.93 -5.09 49.53
CA TRP A 373 -38.34 -4.32 48.42
C TRP A 373 -36.93 -4.80 48.05
N LEU A 374 -36.11 -5.12 49.05
CA LEU A 374 -34.76 -5.65 48.84
C LEU A 374 -34.80 -7.03 48.17
N ALA A 375 -35.76 -7.89 48.52
CA ALA A 375 -35.94 -9.19 47.85
C ALA A 375 -36.29 -9.05 46.36
N LEU A 376 -37.21 -8.12 46.03
CA LEU A 376 -37.55 -7.81 44.63
C LEU A 376 -36.35 -7.23 43.88
N HIS A 377 -35.60 -6.33 44.51
CA HIS A 377 -34.39 -5.74 43.93
C HIS A 377 -33.33 -6.82 43.65
N ILE A 378 -33.01 -7.67 44.63
CA ILE A 378 -32.05 -8.78 44.46
C ILE A 378 -32.50 -9.71 43.33
N ARG A 379 -33.79 -10.09 43.28
CA ARG A 379 -34.31 -10.96 42.21
C ARG A 379 -34.08 -10.36 40.84
N LYS A 380 -34.42 -9.07 40.65
CA LYS A 380 -34.20 -8.35 39.40
C LYS A 380 -32.71 -8.29 39.04
N GLN A 381 -31.84 -8.01 40.00
CA GLN A 381 -30.39 -7.97 39.76
C GLN A 381 -29.82 -9.35 39.41
N VAL A 382 -30.25 -10.41 40.09
CA VAL A 382 -29.83 -11.79 39.81
C VAL A 382 -30.32 -12.23 38.43
N GLU A 383 -31.55 -11.89 38.03
CA GLU A 383 -32.09 -12.16 36.71
C GLU A 383 -31.25 -11.49 35.62
N ASN A 384 -31.02 -10.19 35.73
CA ASN A 384 -30.15 -9.44 34.81
C ASN A 384 -28.72 -10.02 34.76
N ALA A 385 -28.16 -10.37 35.92
CA ALA A 385 -26.81 -10.94 35.99
C ALA A 385 -26.73 -12.34 35.36
N ARG A 386 -27.79 -13.15 35.48
CA ARG A 386 -27.88 -14.47 34.83
C ARG A 386 -27.94 -14.36 33.31
N GLU A 387 -28.57 -13.33 32.76
CA GLU A 387 -28.56 -13.08 31.31
C GLU A 387 -27.14 -12.74 30.81
N LEU A 388 -26.36 -12.01 31.60
CA LEU A 388 -25.00 -11.57 31.25
C LEU A 388 -23.88 -12.54 31.65
N ILE A 389 -24.21 -13.67 32.29
CA ILE A 389 -23.20 -14.61 32.81
C ILE A 389 -22.23 -15.09 31.73
N GLY A 390 -22.71 -15.31 30.51
CA GLY A 390 -21.88 -15.75 29.40
C GLY A 390 -20.79 -14.73 29.04
N GLU A 391 -21.15 -13.45 29.02
CA GLU A 391 -20.24 -12.35 28.71
C GLU A 391 -19.21 -12.13 29.83
N GLU A 392 -19.64 -12.22 31.10
CA GLU A 392 -18.73 -12.04 32.23
C GLU A 392 -17.74 -13.21 32.35
N ILE A 393 -18.21 -14.45 32.11
CA ILE A 393 -17.31 -15.61 32.00
C ILE A 393 -16.32 -15.41 30.85
N GLU A 394 -16.76 -14.95 29.67
CA GLU A 394 -15.86 -14.73 28.55
C GLU A 394 -14.82 -13.64 28.86
N LYS A 395 -15.23 -12.57 29.54
CA LYS A 395 -14.35 -11.47 29.98
C LYS A 395 -13.28 -11.93 30.97
N GLU A 396 -13.66 -12.70 31.98
CA GLU A 396 -12.70 -13.31 32.93
C GLU A 396 -11.81 -14.36 32.24
N LEU A 397 -12.32 -15.09 31.25
CA LEU A 397 -11.48 -16.02 30.49
C LEU A 397 -10.43 -15.31 29.63
N ARG A 398 -10.71 -14.09 29.14
CA ARG A 398 -9.70 -13.31 28.39
C ARG A 398 -8.50 -12.92 29.25
N THR A 399 -8.65 -12.82 30.57
CA THR A 399 -7.54 -12.53 31.50
C THR A 399 -6.89 -13.81 32.02
N VAL A 400 -7.67 -14.80 32.45
CA VAL A 400 -7.16 -16.04 33.08
C VAL A 400 -6.61 -17.04 32.05
N CYS A 401 -7.20 -17.07 30.85
CA CYS A 401 -6.82 -17.97 29.76
C CYS A 401 -6.93 -17.24 28.40
N PRO A 402 -6.05 -16.23 28.16
CA PRO A 402 -6.13 -15.39 26.96
C PRO A 402 -6.06 -16.20 25.67
N PRO A 403 -6.73 -15.73 24.59
CA PRO A 403 -6.67 -16.37 23.29
C PRO A 403 -5.23 -16.35 22.74
N ARG A 404 -4.80 -17.49 22.21
CA ARG A 404 -3.44 -17.64 21.66
C ARG A 404 -3.32 -16.93 20.31
N SER A 405 -2.26 -16.16 20.13
CA SER A 405 -1.93 -15.52 18.85
C SER A 405 -0.96 -16.40 18.06
N VAL A 406 -1.51 -17.42 17.39
CA VAL A 406 -0.72 -18.39 16.60
C VAL A 406 -0.87 -18.08 15.11
N ARG A 407 0.26 -18.07 14.38
CA ARG A 407 0.26 -17.97 12.92
C ARG A 407 0.96 -19.17 12.30
N SER A 408 0.34 -19.72 11.27
CA SER A 408 0.99 -20.73 10.42
C SER A 408 1.89 -20.04 9.40
N PHE A 409 2.98 -20.69 9.02
CA PHE A 409 3.80 -20.26 7.91
C PHE A 409 4.41 -21.46 7.18
N ARG A 410 4.82 -21.24 5.93
CA ARG A 410 5.51 -22.23 5.11
C ARG A 410 6.68 -21.57 4.40
N VAL A 411 7.81 -22.26 4.32
CA VAL A 411 8.97 -21.78 3.56
C VAL A 411 9.07 -22.57 2.25
N LEU A 412 9.24 -21.84 1.14
CA LEU A 412 9.58 -22.41 -0.16
C LEU A 412 11.01 -22.02 -0.54
N ILE A 413 11.76 -22.91 -1.16
CA ILE A 413 12.96 -22.52 -1.92
C ILE A 413 12.55 -22.38 -3.36
N VAL A 414 12.87 -21.22 -3.94
CA VAL A 414 12.46 -20.85 -5.30
C VAL A 414 13.65 -20.34 -6.09
N GLN A 415 13.55 -20.45 -7.42
CA GLN A 415 14.54 -19.95 -8.37
C GLN A 415 13.84 -19.22 -9.51
N ASP A 416 14.51 -18.23 -10.12
CA ASP A 416 13.99 -17.51 -11.28
C ASP A 416 13.53 -18.49 -12.37
N ALA A 417 12.26 -18.38 -12.80
CA ALA A 417 11.75 -19.13 -13.94
C ALA A 417 12.25 -18.53 -15.27
N ARG A 418 12.63 -17.25 -15.24
CA ARG A 418 13.20 -16.50 -16.36
C ARG A 418 14.36 -15.67 -15.85
N THR A 419 15.54 -15.87 -16.41
CA THR A 419 16.78 -15.21 -15.92
C THR A 419 17.17 -14.00 -16.77
N LEU A 420 16.33 -13.65 -17.77
CA LEU A 420 16.61 -12.64 -18.79
C LEU A 420 17.99 -12.88 -19.44
N ARG A 421 18.92 -11.93 -19.31
CA ARG A 421 20.31 -12.01 -19.82
C ARG A 421 21.34 -12.28 -18.72
N ARG A 422 20.91 -12.71 -17.53
CA ARG A 422 21.77 -12.93 -16.35
C ARG A 422 21.74 -14.40 -15.92
N PRO A 423 22.78 -14.91 -15.25
CA PRO A 423 22.78 -16.26 -14.72
C PRO A 423 21.88 -16.38 -13.48
N ALA A 424 21.19 -17.53 -13.32
CA ALA A 424 20.40 -17.85 -12.12
C ALA A 424 21.27 -18.33 -10.96
N ASN A 425 22.18 -17.46 -10.51
CA ASN A 425 23.10 -17.79 -9.42
C ASN A 425 22.43 -17.79 -8.04
N ARG A 426 21.26 -17.16 -7.92
CA ARG A 426 20.53 -16.98 -6.66
C ARG A 426 19.35 -17.93 -6.55
N THR A 427 19.16 -18.49 -5.36
CA THR A 427 17.88 -19.04 -4.89
C THR A 427 17.27 -18.09 -3.86
N ALA A 428 15.96 -18.17 -3.66
CA ALA A 428 15.28 -17.41 -2.62
C ALA A 428 14.55 -18.33 -1.64
N GLN A 429 14.70 -18.05 -0.35
CA GLN A 429 13.81 -18.58 0.67
C GLN A 429 12.60 -17.66 0.76
N LEU A 430 11.43 -18.16 0.36
CA LEU A 430 10.18 -17.43 0.37
C LEU A 430 9.32 -17.89 1.55
N THR A 431 9.21 -17.03 2.56
CA THR A 431 8.34 -17.25 3.73
C THR A 431 6.91 -16.81 3.41
N ILE A 432 5.99 -17.76 3.47
CA ILE A 432 4.56 -17.56 3.28
C ILE A 432 3.89 -17.59 4.64
N TRP A 433 3.39 -16.45 5.09
CA TRP A 433 2.57 -16.39 6.30
C TRP A 433 1.12 -16.77 6.05
N ASP A 434 0.46 -17.26 7.10
CA ASP A 434 -0.93 -17.70 7.12
C ASP A 434 -1.21 -18.77 6.06
N ALA A 435 -0.24 -19.68 5.88
CA ALA A 435 -0.20 -20.66 4.80
C ALA A 435 -1.41 -21.60 4.74
N LEU A 436 -2.07 -21.86 5.87
CA LEU A 436 -3.30 -22.66 5.92
C LEU A 436 -4.51 -21.98 5.28
N GLY A 437 -4.55 -20.65 5.27
CA GLY A 437 -5.64 -19.84 4.70
C GLY A 437 -5.32 -19.27 3.32
N LEU A 438 -4.19 -19.64 2.73
CA LEU A 438 -3.79 -19.12 1.42
C LEU A 438 -4.77 -19.61 0.34
N VAL A 439 -5.15 -18.71 -0.57
CA VAL A 439 -5.96 -18.98 -1.77
C VAL A 439 -5.17 -18.53 -2.99
N LEU A 440 -5.21 -19.32 -4.06
CA LEU A 440 -4.60 -18.95 -5.35
C LEU A 440 -5.61 -18.17 -6.19
N ASP A 441 -5.13 -17.19 -6.96
CA ASP A 441 -5.95 -16.60 -8.01
C ASP A 441 -6.02 -17.60 -9.17
N GLU A 442 -7.22 -18.11 -9.46
CA GLU A 442 -7.44 -18.91 -10.66
C GLU A 442 -7.44 -17.98 -11.88
N GLU A 443 -6.53 -18.22 -12.83
CA GLU A 443 -6.57 -17.53 -14.12
C GLU A 443 -7.80 -18.02 -14.90
N ASP A 444 -8.80 -17.14 -14.96
CA ASP A 444 -10.00 -17.23 -15.78
C ASP A 444 -9.60 -17.34 -17.27
N SER A 445 -9.33 -18.57 -17.70
CA SER A 445 -9.17 -18.92 -19.11
C SER A 445 -10.44 -19.67 -19.50
N GLY A 446 -11.32 -18.96 -20.21
CA GLY A 446 -12.66 -19.41 -20.61
C GLY A 446 -12.71 -20.90 -20.96
N GLY A 447 -13.48 -21.64 -20.16
CA GLY A 447 -13.63 -23.08 -20.29
C GLY A 447 -14.50 -23.64 -19.17
N SER A 448 -15.82 -23.53 -19.35
CA SER A 448 -16.86 -24.39 -18.78
C SER A 448 -16.64 -25.02 -17.40
N GLY A 449 -17.38 -24.49 -16.41
CA GLY A 449 -18.13 -25.27 -15.43
C GLY A 449 -17.40 -26.42 -14.73
N GLY A 450 -16.72 -26.10 -13.65
CA GLY A 450 -16.30 -27.07 -12.65
C GLY A 450 -16.41 -26.46 -11.26
N SER A 451 -17.59 -26.53 -10.66
CA SER A 451 -17.81 -26.21 -9.25
C SER A 451 -17.02 -27.18 -8.37
N GLY A 452 -15.74 -26.87 -8.15
CA GLY A 452 -14.89 -27.53 -7.18
C GLY A 452 -15.03 -26.88 -5.80
N GLY A 453 -16.20 -27.04 -5.18
CA GLY A 453 -16.41 -26.72 -3.77
C GLY A 453 -15.56 -27.63 -2.89
N GLY A 454 -14.28 -27.30 -2.73
CA GLY A 454 -13.36 -27.95 -1.80
C GLY A 454 -13.41 -27.27 -0.44
N SER A 455 -14.45 -27.54 0.34
CA SER A 455 -14.39 -27.37 1.79
C SER A 455 -13.44 -28.42 2.36
N GLY A 456 -12.14 -28.12 2.33
CA GLY A 456 -11.09 -28.92 2.94
C GLY A 456 -10.15 -27.98 3.67
N SER A 457 -9.91 -28.22 4.96
CA SER A 457 -9.08 -27.41 5.85
C SER A 457 -7.57 -27.52 5.53
N GLY A 458 -7.18 -27.48 4.27
CA GLY A 458 -5.81 -27.57 3.81
C GLY A 458 -5.52 -26.44 2.85
N GLY A 459 -4.70 -25.48 3.27
CA GLY A 459 -4.23 -24.39 2.42
C GLY A 459 -3.54 -24.88 1.14
N VAL A 460 -3.22 -23.96 0.22
CA VAL A 460 -2.63 -24.27 -1.10
C VAL A 460 -1.54 -25.35 -1.02
N LYS A 461 -1.71 -26.40 -1.84
CA LYS A 461 -0.68 -27.42 -2.03
C LYS A 461 0.35 -26.92 -3.04
N PHE A 462 1.58 -26.72 -2.56
CA PHE A 462 2.74 -26.42 -3.40
C PHE A 462 3.51 -27.71 -3.66
N ASP A 463 3.87 -27.94 -4.92
CA ASP A 463 4.72 -29.08 -5.33
C ASP A 463 6.00 -28.58 -6.02
N ILE A 464 7.07 -29.36 -5.87
CA ILE A 464 8.36 -29.09 -6.54
C ILE A 464 8.16 -29.09 -8.06
N GLY A 465 8.81 -28.15 -8.75
CA GLY A 465 8.72 -27.96 -10.20
C GLY A 465 7.56 -27.10 -10.67
N GLN A 466 6.62 -26.74 -9.79
CA GLN A 466 5.54 -25.81 -10.15
C GLN A 466 6.07 -24.39 -10.35
N ARG A 467 5.51 -23.70 -11.35
CA ARG A 467 5.83 -22.32 -11.68
C ARG A 467 4.72 -21.37 -11.22
N PHE A 468 5.13 -20.27 -10.59
CA PHE A 468 4.22 -19.26 -10.08
C PHE A 468 4.71 -17.85 -10.43
N MET A 469 3.75 -16.95 -10.62
CA MET A 469 3.95 -15.52 -10.49
C MET A 469 3.44 -15.11 -9.10
N ALA A 470 4.27 -14.44 -8.32
CA ALA A 470 3.82 -13.77 -7.10
C ALA A 470 4.03 -12.26 -7.18
N THR A 471 3.08 -11.50 -6.65
CA THR A 471 3.16 -10.04 -6.59
C THR A 471 3.35 -9.54 -5.17
N ASN A 472 3.86 -8.32 -5.01
CA ASN A 472 3.99 -7.64 -3.72
C ASN A 472 4.81 -8.41 -2.66
N LEU A 473 5.87 -9.12 -3.07
CA LEU A 473 6.81 -9.73 -2.14
C LEU A 473 7.71 -8.66 -1.51
N VAL A 474 8.26 -8.91 -0.32
CA VAL A 474 9.23 -7.99 0.30
C VAL A 474 10.49 -8.71 0.76
N PRO A 475 11.67 -8.06 0.65
CA PRO A 475 12.89 -8.51 1.30
C PRO A 475 12.70 -8.71 2.80
N GLN A 476 13.25 -9.81 3.31
CA GLN A 476 13.36 -10.11 4.73
C GLN A 476 14.83 -10.36 5.07
N GLN A 477 15.20 -10.33 6.36
CA GLN A 477 16.53 -10.70 6.85
C GLN A 477 17.66 -10.00 6.08
N MET A 478 17.58 -8.67 5.93
CA MET A 478 18.42 -7.89 5.01
C MET A 478 19.93 -8.13 5.19
N SER A 479 20.38 -8.37 6.42
CA SER A 479 21.78 -8.67 6.75
C SER A 479 22.27 -10.04 6.30
N ALA A 480 21.36 -10.99 6.04
CA ALA A 480 21.67 -12.35 5.64
C ALA A 480 21.74 -12.53 4.11
N TRP A 481 21.39 -11.49 3.33
CA TRP A 481 21.39 -11.58 1.86
C TRP A 481 22.81 -11.80 1.32
N MET A 482 22.98 -12.85 0.54
CA MET A 482 24.26 -13.16 -0.10
C MET A 482 24.49 -12.32 -1.37
N GLY A 483 25.71 -12.42 -1.89
CA GLY A 483 26.15 -11.78 -3.14
C GLY A 483 25.42 -12.30 -4.39
N ARG A 484 26.09 -12.25 -5.54
CA ARG A 484 25.54 -12.72 -6.83
C ARG A 484 26.29 -13.95 -7.36
N GLU A 485 27.09 -14.57 -6.52
CA GLU A 485 27.86 -15.76 -6.86
C GLU A 485 26.98 -17.01 -6.90
N PRO A 486 27.34 -18.05 -7.66
CA PRO A 486 26.58 -19.30 -7.69
C PRO A 486 26.33 -19.87 -6.30
N GLY A 487 25.08 -20.24 -6.01
CA GLY A 487 24.68 -20.76 -4.68
C GLY A 487 24.34 -19.67 -3.66
N SER A 488 24.29 -18.40 -4.07
CA SER A 488 23.85 -17.31 -3.19
C SER A 488 22.37 -17.44 -2.84
N GLU A 489 22.01 -17.19 -1.59
CA GLU A 489 20.62 -17.18 -1.14
C GLU A 489 20.14 -15.76 -0.79
N VAL A 490 18.85 -15.50 -1.06
CA VAL A 490 18.14 -14.28 -0.64
C VAL A 490 16.85 -14.64 0.09
N PHE A 491 16.30 -13.71 0.86
CA PHE A 491 15.15 -13.99 1.73
C PHE A 491 14.00 -13.05 1.40
N LEU A 492 12.85 -13.62 1.08
CA LEU A 492 11.63 -12.92 0.72
C LEU A 492 10.48 -13.38 1.61
N THR A 493 9.51 -12.51 1.84
CA THR A 493 8.28 -12.87 2.56
C THR A 493 7.06 -12.31 1.85
N THR A 494 5.93 -13.00 2.02
CA THR A 494 4.62 -12.52 1.58
C THR A 494 4.12 -11.36 2.43
N ARG A 495 3.20 -10.59 1.84
CA ARG A 495 2.35 -9.59 2.49
C ARG A 495 0.89 -10.01 2.38
N ARG A 496 0.00 -9.30 3.08
CA ARG A 496 -1.45 -9.52 3.01
C ARG A 496 -2.02 -9.28 1.60
N ASP A 497 -1.39 -8.39 0.83
CA ASP A 497 -1.73 -8.04 -0.55
C ASP A 497 -0.92 -8.82 -1.59
N THR A 498 -0.15 -9.83 -1.18
CA THR A 498 0.50 -10.75 -2.13
C THR A 498 -0.58 -11.55 -2.86
N ARG A 499 -0.47 -11.57 -4.19
CA ARG A 499 -1.29 -12.42 -5.06
C ARG A 499 -0.43 -13.49 -5.71
N TRP A 500 -1.04 -14.63 -5.98
CA TRP A 500 -0.37 -15.82 -6.48
C TRP A 500 -1.11 -16.34 -7.70
N THR A 501 -0.40 -16.45 -8.81
CA THR A 501 -0.95 -16.97 -10.05
C THR A 501 -0.11 -18.15 -10.50
N ARG A 502 -0.75 -19.32 -10.67
CA ARG A 502 -0.06 -20.51 -11.15
C ARG A 502 0.09 -20.42 -12.66
N ILE A 503 1.34 -20.43 -13.14
CA ILE A 503 1.62 -20.44 -14.58
C ILE A 503 1.75 -21.90 -15.01
N LYS A 504 0.87 -22.36 -15.90
CA LYS A 504 1.00 -23.69 -16.51
C LYS A 504 2.32 -23.75 -17.28
N ALA A 505 3.13 -24.76 -17.02
CA ALA A 505 4.31 -25.01 -17.84
C ALA A 505 3.84 -25.36 -19.25
N SER A 506 4.28 -24.57 -20.24
CA SER A 506 4.09 -24.83 -21.67
C SER A 506 5.03 -25.91 -22.17
#